data_AF-A0A8S1JRA6-F1
#
_entry.id   AF-A0A8S1JRA6-F1
#
_cell.length_a   1.000
_cell.length_b   1.000
_cell.length_c   1.000
_cell.angle_alpha   90.00
_cell.angle_beta   90.00
_cell.angle_gamma   90.00
#
_symmetry.space_group_name_H-M   'P 1'
#
loop_
_entity.id
_entity.type
_entity.pdbx_description
1 polymer ?
#
loop_
_entity_poly.entity_id
_entity_poly.type
_entity_poly.pdbx_seq_one_letter_code
_entity_poly.pdbx_strand_id
1 'polypeptide(L)'
;MDAPPLSEDELNEIYNWVDTVPLSRPKKHIGRDFADGVLIAEIIQHYLPQIIDIHNYSMAHSVQQKQYNWNTLNAKVFRKMGFQITQKDIDAVIQVIPEAIERILKVIQVKLDMFLDHQEQNQVQKYEKPNEIQKNQNQVNNQKPVHNNKQNDKDLIIQDQKETIEILELKIQKLEQLVKLKDSKIQQLTQKIQQVGIK
;
A
#
# COMPACT_ATOMS: atom_id res chain seq x y z
N MET A 1 -8.27 -20.54 6.21
CA MET A 1 -8.08 -21.00 4.82
C MET A 1 -7.32 -22.30 4.84
N ASP A 2 -7.74 -23.32 4.09
CA ASP A 2 -6.99 -24.58 3.96
C ASP A 2 -5.96 -24.46 2.82
N ALA A 3 -4.89 -23.71 3.08
CA ALA A 3 -3.77 -23.57 2.15
C ALA A 3 -2.70 -24.63 2.45
N PRO A 4 -2.01 -25.16 1.42
CA PRO A 4 -0.87 -26.06 1.62
C PRO A 4 0.22 -25.39 2.50
N PRO A 5 1.02 -26.19 3.22
CA PRO A 5 2.14 -25.67 3.99
C PRO A 5 3.10 -24.92 3.06
N LEU A 6 3.67 -23.84 3.57
CA LEU A 6 4.61 -23.02 2.79
C LEU A 6 5.95 -23.75 2.70
N SER A 7 6.57 -23.71 1.52
CA SER A 7 7.95 -24.20 1.36
C SER A 7 8.96 -23.30 2.09
N GLU A 8 10.15 -23.83 2.40
CA GLU A 8 11.21 -23.05 3.05
C GLU A 8 11.64 -21.83 2.19
N ASP A 9 11.63 -21.98 0.86
CA ASP A 9 11.94 -20.89 -0.07
C ASP A 9 10.90 -19.77 0.01
N GLU A 10 9.60 -20.11 0.00
CA GLU A 10 8.52 -19.13 0.16
C GLU A 10 8.57 -18.43 1.51
N LEU A 11 8.96 -19.16 2.56
CA LEU A 11 9.12 -18.60 3.90
C LEU A 11 10.24 -17.54 3.92
N ASN A 12 11.38 -17.86 3.31
CA ASN A 12 12.51 -16.94 3.18
C ASN A 12 12.13 -15.70 2.37
N GLU A 13 11.38 -15.86 1.27
CA GLU A 13 10.87 -14.73 0.48
C GLU A 13 10.00 -13.79 1.30
N ILE A 14 9.05 -14.35 2.09
CA ILE A 14 8.16 -13.56 2.95
C ILE A 14 8.97 -12.78 3.98
N TYR A 15 9.96 -13.41 4.62
CA TYR A 15 10.77 -12.75 5.64
C TYR A 15 11.65 -11.64 5.04
N ASN A 16 12.29 -11.89 3.89
CA ASN A 16 13.04 -10.88 3.17
C ASN A 16 12.14 -9.70 2.76
N TRP A 17 10.92 -9.97 2.28
CA TRP A 17 9.96 -8.92 1.94
C TRP A 17 9.60 -8.06 3.15
N VAL A 18 9.31 -8.67 4.30
CA VAL A 18 8.96 -7.97 5.54
C VAL A 18 10.15 -7.12 6.06
N ASP A 19 11.38 -7.48 5.75
CA ASP A 19 12.57 -6.69 6.08
C ASP A 19 12.86 -5.51 5.15
N THR A 20 12.21 -5.46 3.97
CA THR A 20 12.26 -4.25 3.12
C THR A 20 11.48 -3.08 3.71
N VAL A 21 10.51 -3.37 4.60
CA VAL A 21 9.65 -2.36 5.22
C VAL A 21 10.32 -1.84 6.51
N PRO A 22 10.46 -0.50 6.66
CA PRO A 22 10.99 0.10 7.88
C PRO A 22 9.95 0.06 9.00
N LEU A 23 9.92 -1.03 9.76
CA LEU A 23 9.02 -1.22 10.89
C LEU A 23 9.51 -0.47 12.15
N SER A 24 8.57 -0.05 12.99
CA SER A 24 8.85 0.76 14.19
C SER A 24 9.63 0.01 15.27
N ARG A 25 9.55 -1.33 15.28
CA ARG A 25 10.17 -2.19 16.28
C ARG A 25 10.85 -3.41 15.65
N PRO A 26 11.98 -3.88 16.24
CA PRO A 26 12.70 -5.04 15.73
C PRO A 26 11.88 -6.31 15.89
N LYS A 27 11.93 -7.16 14.86
CA LYS A 27 11.26 -8.47 14.83
C LYS A 27 12.25 -9.52 15.36
N LYS A 28 11.92 -10.17 16.48
CA LYS A 28 12.72 -11.29 17.03
C LYS A 28 11.99 -12.62 16.90
N HIS A 29 10.66 -12.58 17.05
CA HIS A 29 9.80 -13.75 16.94
C HIS A 29 8.57 -13.37 16.13
N ILE A 30 8.62 -13.59 14.80
CA ILE A 30 7.61 -13.08 13.86
C ILE A 30 6.18 -13.44 14.25
N GLY A 31 5.92 -14.69 14.65
CA GLY A 31 4.60 -15.12 15.13
C GLY A 31 4.09 -14.31 16.33
N ARG A 32 4.97 -13.98 17.30
CA ARG A 32 4.57 -13.21 18.49
C ARG A 32 4.45 -11.73 18.19
N ASP A 33 5.40 -11.18 17.44
CA ASP A 33 5.52 -9.74 17.18
C ASP A 33 4.40 -9.23 16.26
N PHE A 34 3.84 -10.11 15.43
CA PHE A 34 2.73 -9.80 14.52
C PHE A 34 1.36 -10.19 15.08
N ALA A 35 1.30 -10.93 16.20
CA ALA A 35 0.04 -11.43 16.75
C ALA A 35 -0.96 -10.33 17.11
N ASP A 36 -0.48 -9.12 17.42
CA ASP A 36 -1.32 -7.96 17.76
C ASP A 36 -1.82 -7.15 16.55
N GLY A 37 -1.38 -7.50 15.34
CA GLY A 37 -1.81 -6.85 14.10
C GLY A 37 -1.22 -5.45 13.86
N VAL A 38 -0.46 -4.88 14.81
CA VAL A 38 0.09 -3.52 14.65
C VAL A 38 1.17 -3.48 13.56
N LEU A 39 2.05 -4.48 13.52
CA LEU A 39 3.06 -4.57 12.46
C LEU A 39 2.44 -4.80 11.08
N ILE A 40 1.30 -5.50 11.00
CA ILE A 40 0.55 -5.61 9.75
C ILE A 40 0.00 -4.26 9.31
N ALA A 41 -0.51 -3.46 10.25
CA ALA A 41 -0.95 -2.10 9.96
C ALA A 41 0.20 -1.23 9.45
N GLU A 42 1.40 -1.33 10.04
CA GLU A 42 2.60 -0.61 9.58
C GLU A 42 3.02 -1.00 8.16
N ILE A 43 3.02 -2.31 7.85
CA ILE A 43 3.31 -2.79 6.49
C ILE A 43 2.33 -2.17 5.50
N ILE A 44 1.03 -2.20 5.79
CA ILE A 44 0.03 -1.64 4.89
C ILE A 44 0.15 -0.12 4.79
N GLN A 45 0.44 0.58 5.89
CA GLN A 45 0.66 2.03 5.91
C GLN A 45 1.84 2.44 5.03
N HIS A 46 2.90 1.61 4.97
CA HIS A 46 4.06 1.88 4.13
C HIS A 46 3.70 1.89 2.63
N TYR A 47 2.90 0.93 2.17
CA TYR A 47 2.51 0.81 0.77
C TYR A 47 1.28 1.65 0.40
N LEU A 48 0.29 1.74 1.30
CA LEU A 48 -1.02 2.33 1.07
C LEU A 48 -1.43 3.26 2.23
N PRO A 49 -0.77 4.42 2.39
CA PRO A 49 -0.98 5.29 3.54
C PRO A 49 -2.40 5.86 3.64
N GLN A 50 -3.16 5.88 2.54
CA GLN A 50 -4.49 6.49 2.45
C GLN A 50 -5.63 5.57 2.90
N ILE A 51 -5.41 4.25 2.97
CA ILE A 51 -6.48 3.29 3.27
C ILE A 51 -6.56 2.90 4.74
N ILE A 52 -5.54 3.27 5.50
CA ILE A 52 -5.32 2.82 6.87
C ILE A 52 -5.06 4.00 7.80
N ASP A 53 -5.69 3.92 8.96
CA ASP A 53 -5.56 4.89 10.04
C ASP A 53 -4.81 4.22 11.19
N ILE A 54 -3.49 4.38 11.24
CA ILE A 54 -2.63 3.62 12.18
C ILE A 54 -3.00 3.85 13.66
N HIS A 55 -3.57 5.02 14.00
CA HIS A 55 -4.00 5.37 15.35
C HIS A 55 -5.15 4.48 15.89
N ASN A 56 -5.84 3.74 15.02
CA ASN A 56 -6.87 2.77 15.44
C ASN A 56 -6.30 1.46 15.97
N TYR A 57 -4.98 1.24 15.87
CA TYR A 57 -4.32 -0.01 16.22
C TYR A 57 -3.28 0.24 17.31
N SER A 58 -3.61 -0.11 18.55
CA SER A 58 -2.70 -0.01 19.68
C SER A 58 -1.99 -1.32 19.94
N MET A 59 -0.75 -1.26 20.43
CA MET A 59 0.00 -2.44 20.87
C MET A 59 -0.79 -3.18 21.94
N ALA A 60 -0.87 -4.51 21.80
CA ALA A 60 -1.80 -5.30 22.58
C ALA A 60 -1.19 -6.60 23.11
N HIS A 61 -1.43 -6.86 24.40
CA HIS A 61 -1.10 -8.14 25.02
C HIS A 61 -2.35 -9.01 25.27
N SER A 62 -3.51 -8.40 25.48
CA SER A 62 -4.77 -9.12 25.70
C SER A 62 -5.33 -9.66 24.39
N VAL A 63 -5.86 -10.90 24.44
CA VAL A 63 -6.51 -11.55 23.29
C VAL A 63 -7.62 -10.67 22.72
N GLN A 64 -8.44 -10.06 23.59
CA GLN A 64 -9.55 -9.19 23.20
C GLN A 64 -9.09 -7.97 22.37
N GLN A 65 -8.00 -7.30 22.79
CA GLN A 65 -7.50 -6.14 22.05
C GLN A 65 -6.82 -6.57 20.73
N LYS A 66 -6.11 -7.69 20.72
CA LYS A 66 -5.57 -8.26 19.47
C LYS A 66 -6.71 -8.56 18.48
N GLN A 67 -7.78 -9.17 18.96
CA GLN A 67 -8.95 -9.49 18.14
C GLN A 67 -9.64 -8.22 17.61
N TYR A 68 -9.75 -7.18 18.44
CA TYR A 68 -10.22 -5.87 17.99
C TYR A 68 -9.36 -5.29 16.86
N ASN A 69 -8.03 -5.31 17.00
CA ASN A 69 -7.11 -4.81 15.98
C ASN A 69 -7.28 -5.59 14.66
N TRP A 70 -7.29 -6.93 14.71
CA TRP A 70 -7.47 -7.77 13.54
C TRP A 70 -8.85 -7.59 12.87
N ASN A 71 -9.93 -7.50 13.64
CA ASN A 71 -11.27 -7.25 13.12
C ASN A 71 -11.36 -5.88 12.45
N THR A 72 -10.70 -4.88 13.01
CA THR A 72 -10.63 -3.53 12.44
C THR A 72 -9.87 -3.53 11.12
N LEU A 73 -8.70 -4.20 11.05
CA LEU A 73 -7.97 -4.40 9.78
C LEU A 73 -8.84 -5.08 8.74
N ASN A 74 -9.56 -6.13 9.14
CA ASN A 74 -10.40 -6.91 8.24
C ASN A 74 -11.56 -6.09 7.66
N ALA A 75 -12.25 -5.33 8.51
CA ALA A 75 -13.41 -4.54 8.12
C ALA A 75 -13.03 -3.28 7.32
N LYS A 76 -11.98 -2.56 7.74
CA LYS A 76 -11.62 -1.25 7.16
C LYS A 76 -10.61 -1.32 6.04
N VAL A 77 -9.73 -2.32 6.04
CA VAL A 77 -8.53 -2.34 5.17
C VAL A 77 -8.60 -3.51 4.20
N PHE A 78 -8.67 -4.75 4.68
CA PHE A 78 -8.69 -5.94 3.80
C PHE A 78 -9.91 -5.94 2.88
N ARG A 79 -11.09 -5.56 3.40
CA ARG A 79 -12.30 -5.44 2.60
C ARG A 79 -12.16 -4.44 1.44
N LYS A 80 -11.41 -3.34 1.62
CA LYS A 80 -11.11 -2.38 0.55
C LYS A 80 -10.17 -2.95 -0.51
N MET A 81 -9.25 -3.82 -0.09
CA MET A 81 -8.37 -4.59 -0.98
C MET A 81 -9.07 -5.81 -1.61
N GLY A 82 -10.38 -5.99 -1.38
CA GLY A 82 -11.18 -7.06 -2.02
C GLY A 82 -10.99 -8.45 -1.41
N PHE A 83 -10.50 -8.55 -0.16
CA PHE A 83 -10.42 -9.85 0.54
C PHE A 83 -10.77 -9.71 2.02
N GLN A 84 -10.99 -10.84 2.70
CA GLN A 84 -11.21 -10.88 4.13
C GLN A 84 -10.53 -12.10 4.73
N ILE A 85 -10.07 -11.96 5.97
CA ILE A 85 -9.46 -13.04 6.76
C ILE A 85 -10.55 -13.67 7.64
N THR A 86 -10.61 -14.99 7.72
CA THR A 86 -11.62 -15.67 8.53
C THR A 86 -11.31 -15.55 10.02
N GLN A 87 -12.33 -15.62 10.89
CA GLN A 87 -12.11 -15.54 12.34
C GLN A 87 -11.20 -16.69 12.84
N LYS A 88 -11.32 -17.87 12.25
CA LYS A 88 -10.46 -19.03 12.55
C LYS A 88 -8.98 -18.72 12.31
N ASP A 89 -8.66 -18.04 11.19
CA ASP A 89 -7.28 -17.68 10.85
C ASP A 89 -6.76 -16.56 11.76
N ILE A 90 -7.62 -15.59 12.12
CA ILE A 90 -7.29 -14.54 13.10
C ILE A 90 -6.95 -15.16 14.46
N ASP A 91 -7.79 -16.06 14.95
CA ASP A 91 -7.59 -16.72 16.23
C ASP A 91 -6.31 -17.56 16.23
N ALA A 92 -6.00 -18.23 15.12
CA ALA A 92 -4.75 -18.97 14.94
C ALA A 92 -3.51 -18.08 15.05
N VAL A 93 -3.54 -16.87 14.47
CA VAL A 93 -2.44 -15.90 14.60
C VAL A 93 -2.33 -15.34 16.01
N ILE A 94 -3.45 -15.04 16.65
CA ILE A 94 -3.45 -14.54 18.04
C ILE A 94 -2.85 -15.57 19.01
N GLN A 95 -3.12 -16.87 18.76
CA GLN A 95 -2.56 -17.99 19.52
C GLN A 95 -1.11 -18.34 19.13
N VAL A 96 -0.53 -17.65 18.13
CA VAL A 96 0.83 -17.89 17.64
C VAL A 96 0.99 -19.33 17.13
N ILE A 97 -0.02 -19.83 16.41
CA ILE A 97 0.08 -21.13 15.73
C ILE A 97 1.14 -21.01 14.62
N PRO A 98 2.10 -21.95 14.52
CA PRO A 98 3.10 -21.96 13.45
C PRO A 98 2.47 -21.84 12.07
N GLU A 99 3.16 -21.14 11.16
CA GLU A 99 2.75 -20.86 9.78
C GLU A 99 1.47 -20.00 9.62
N ALA A 100 0.74 -19.70 10.70
CA ALA A 100 -0.50 -18.94 10.60
C ALA A 100 -0.25 -17.51 10.13
N ILE A 101 0.76 -16.85 10.69
CA ILE A 101 1.09 -15.47 10.30
C ILE A 101 1.69 -15.44 8.90
N GLU A 102 2.51 -16.42 8.54
CA GLU A 102 3.20 -16.47 7.26
C GLU A 102 2.21 -16.68 6.11
N ARG A 103 1.19 -17.53 6.30
CA ARG A 103 0.07 -17.63 5.36
C ARG A 103 -0.64 -16.29 5.17
N ILE A 104 -0.91 -15.56 6.26
CA ILE A 104 -1.56 -14.25 6.17
C ILE A 104 -0.64 -13.23 5.47
N LEU A 105 0.65 -13.21 5.79
CA LEU A 105 1.62 -12.32 5.16
C LEU A 105 1.72 -12.58 3.66
N LYS A 106 1.76 -13.84 3.21
CA LYS A 106 1.75 -14.19 1.79
C LYS A 106 0.49 -13.69 1.09
N VAL A 107 -0.68 -13.88 1.70
CA VAL A 107 -1.95 -13.37 1.16
C VAL A 107 -1.92 -11.84 1.05
N ILE A 108 -1.44 -11.15 2.09
CA ILE A 108 -1.32 -9.69 2.09
C ILE A 108 -0.34 -9.22 1.01
N GLN A 109 0.81 -9.86 0.86
CA GLN A 109 1.81 -9.54 -0.16
C GLN A 109 1.20 -9.60 -1.57
N VAL A 110 0.60 -10.74 -1.92
CA VAL A 110 -0.03 -10.92 -3.25
C VAL A 110 -1.16 -9.91 -3.46
N LYS A 111 -1.97 -9.63 -2.44
CA LYS A 111 -3.09 -8.68 -2.54
C LYS A 111 -2.61 -7.24 -2.64
N LEU A 112 -1.50 -6.87 -1.99
CA LEU A 112 -0.89 -5.56 -2.11
C LEU A 112 -0.36 -5.34 -3.53
N ASP A 113 0.39 -6.30 -4.08
CA ASP A 113 0.93 -6.20 -5.45
C ASP A 113 -0.20 -6.05 -6.46
N MET A 114 -1.23 -6.91 -6.37
CA MET A 114 -2.42 -6.78 -7.21
C MET A 114 -3.08 -5.41 -7.05
N PHE A 115 -3.24 -4.92 -5.83
CA PHE A 115 -3.93 -3.65 -5.60
C PHE A 115 -3.14 -2.45 -6.13
N LEU A 116 -1.81 -2.46 -5.98
CA LEU A 116 -0.93 -1.41 -6.50
C LEU A 116 -0.96 -1.35 -8.03
N ASP A 117 -0.89 -2.49 -8.71
CA ASP A 117 -1.02 -2.55 -10.17
C ASP A 117 -2.35 -1.97 -10.66
N HIS A 118 -3.45 -2.27 -9.96
CA HIS A 118 -4.76 -1.70 -10.29
C HIS A 118 -4.83 -0.19 -10.01
N GLN A 119 -4.11 0.33 -9.02
CA GLN A 119 -4.01 1.78 -8.79
C GLN A 119 -3.23 2.47 -9.90
N GLU A 120 -2.13 1.88 -10.38
CA GLU A 120 -1.34 2.41 -11.49
C GLU A 120 -2.15 2.41 -12.80
N GLN A 121 -2.85 1.32 -13.13
CA GLN A 121 -3.67 1.26 -14.34
C GLN A 121 -4.86 2.24 -14.31
N ASN A 122 -5.49 2.45 -13.15
CA ASN A 122 -6.55 3.44 -12.98
C ASN A 122 -6.03 4.88 -13.06
N GLN A 123 -4.77 5.13 -12.69
CA GLN A 123 -4.12 6.42 -12.92
C GLN A 123 -3.87 6.62 -14.42
N VAL A 124 -3.25 5.66 -15.12
CA VAL A 124 -2.96 5.76 -16.56
C VAL A 124 -4.24 5.96 -17.40
N GLN A 125 -5.31 5.21 -17.15
CA GLN A 125 -6.58 5.35 -17.87
C GLN A 125 -7.34 6.67 -17.61
N LYS A 126 -7.05 7.38 -16.50
CA LYS A 126 -7.59 8.73 -16.26
C LYS A 126 -6.92 9.80 -17.13
N TYR A 127 -5.69 9.58 -17.60
CA TYR A 127 -4.95 10.53 -18.43
C TYR A 127 -5.08 10.26 -19.94
N GLU A 128 -5.56 9.08 -20.36
CA GLU A 128 -5.66 8.69 -21.77
C GLU A 128 -7.01 8.97 -22.43
N LYS A 129 -8.06 9.41 -21.73
CA LYS A 129 -9.35 9.75 -22.39
C LYS A 129 -9.25 11.12 -23.08
N PRO A 130 -9.29 11.20 -24.42
CA PRO A 130 -9.56 12.47 -25.09
C PRO A 130 -10.99 12.89 -24.73
N ASN A 131 -11.17 14.17 -24.41
CA ASN A 131 -12.49 14.77 -24.21
C ASN A 131 -13.33 14.68 -25.50
N GLU A 132 -14.00 13.56 -25.73
CA GLU A 132 -15.12 13.52 -26.67
C GLU A 132 -16.37 14.04 -25.96
N ILE A 133 -16.69 15.29 -26.26
CA ILE A 133 -18.00 15.91 -26.01
C ILE A 133 -19.03 15.10 -26.81
N GLN A 134 -19.58 14.03 -26.22
CA GLN A 134 -20.74 13.36 -26.79
C GLN A 134 -21.98 14.21 -26.55
N LYS A 135 -22.26 15.08 -27.52
CA LYS A 135 -23.62 15.50 -27.85
C LYS A 135 -24.42 14.24 -28.19
N ASN A 136 -25.48 13.95 -27.45
CA ASN A 136 -26.66 13.37 -28.06
C ASN A 136 -27.93 13.82 -27.37
N GLN A 137 -28.85 14.26 -28.23
CA GLN A 137 -30.17 14.80 -27.95
C GLN A 137 -31.15 13.64 -27.72
N ASN A 138 -32.14 13.89 -26.83
CA ASN A 138 -33.56 13.46 -26.92
C ASN A 138 -33.88 11.95 -26.76
N GLN A 139 -34.79 11.47 -25.89
CA GLN A 139 -36.08 12.00 -25.41
C GLN A 139 -36.60 11.27 -24.13
N VAL A 140 -37.21 12.06 -23.22
CA VAL A 140 -38.41 11.83 -22.35
C VAL A 140 -38.49 10.58 -21.43
N ASN A 141 -38.47 10.77 -20.09
CA ASN A 141 -39.69 10.94 -19.25
C ASN A 141 -39.39 11.11 -17.73
N ASN A 142 -40.02 12.14 -17.15
CA ASN A 142 -40.50 12.33 -15.77
C ASN A 142 -39.64 12.21 -14.47
N GLN A 143 -39.51 13.40 -13.84
CA GLN A 143 -39.71 13.75 -12.41
C GLN A 143 -38.52 13.98 -11.44
N LYS A 144 -38.39 15.28 -11.10
CA LYS A 144 -37.91 15.98 -9.87
C LYS A 144 -36.41 16.34 -9.71
N PRO A 145 -36.12 17.54 -9.14
CA PRO A 145 -34.81 18.18 -9.22
C PRO A 145 -33.99 17.95 -7.94
N VAL A 146 -32.76 17.44 -8.08
CA VAL A 146 -31.73 17.49 -7.02
C VAL A 146 -30.38 17.74 -7.70
N HIS A 147 -30.05 19.01 -7.98
CA HIS A 147 -28.84 19.39 -8.74
C HIS A 147 -27.76 20.10 -7.92
N ASN A 148 -27.68 19.90 -6.60
CA ASN A 148 -26.67 20.60 -5.79
C ASN A 148 -25.47 19.74 -5.33
N ASN A 149 -25.47 18.41 -5.52
CA ASN A 149 -24.38 17.57 -5.00
C ASN A 149 -23.29 17.23 -6.03
N LYS A 150 -23.62 17.23 -7.33
CA LYS A 150 -22.71 16.74 -8.38
C LYS A 150 -21.63 17.75 -8.81
N GLN A 151 -21.78 19.01 -8.40
CA GLN A 151 -20.80 20.07 -8.65
C GLN A 151 -19.70 20.04 -7.58
N ASN A 152 -20.08 19.93 -6.30
CA ASN A 152 -19.16 19.85 -5.17
C ASN A 152 -18.22 18.64 -5.28
N ASP A 153 -18.74 17.49 -5.71
CA ASP A 153 -17.91 16.29 -5.90
C ASP A 153 -16.82 16.51 -6.96
N LYS A 154 -17.11 17.27 -8.03
CA LYS A 154 -16.13 17.59 -9.07
C LYS A 154 -15.08 18.58 -8.57
N ASP A 155 -15.50 19.58 -7.79
CA ASP A 155 -14.60 20.58 -7.23
C ASP A 155 -13.63 19.95 -6.21
N LEU A 156 -14.12 19.00 -5.41
CA LEU A 156 -13.28 18.20 -4.49
C LEU A 156 -12.28 17.33 -5.25
N ILE A 157 -12.70 16.67 -6.34
CA ILE A 157 -11.80 15.87 -7.19
C ILE A 157 -10.73 16.75 -7.84
N ILE A 158 -11.10 17.95 -8.31
CA ILE A 158 -10.15 18.89 -8.91
C ILE A 158 -9.11 19.34 -7.89
N GLN A 159 -9.52 19.58 -6.63
CA GLN A 159 -8.59 19.95 -5.58
C GLN A 159 -7.61 18.81 -5.25
N ASP A 160 -8.12 17.59 -5.08
CA ASP A 160 -7.29 16.40 -4.83
C ASP A 160 -6.30 16.13 -5.97
N GLN A 161 -6.73 16.35 -7.22
CA GLN A 161 -5.86 16.27 -8.39
C GLN A 161 -4.75 17.33 -8.38
N LYS A 162 -5.06 18.57 -7.95
CA LYS A 162 -4.05 19.63 -7.85
C LYS A 162 -3.01 19.33 -6.77
N GLU A 163 -3.45 18.86 -5.60
CA GLU A 163 -2.55 18.45 -4.51
C GLU A 163 -1.66 17.28 -4.94
N THR A 164 -2.23 16.32 -5.69
CA THR A 164 -1.45 15.20 -6.27
C THR A 164 -0.40 15.69 -7.26
N ILE A 165 -0.76 16.63 -8.15
CA ILE A 165 0.19 17.22 -9.11
C ILE A 165 1.33 17.92 -8.38
N GLU A 166 1.03 18.72 -7.36
CA GLU A 166 2.04 19.43 -6.58
C GLU A 166 3.02 18.44 -5.90
N ILE A 167 2.51 17.36 -5.32
CA ILE A 167 3.36 16.31 -4.72
C ILE A 167 4.22 15.61 -5.78
N LEU A 168 3.67 15.32 -6.96
CA LEU A 168 4.41 14.70 -8.06
C LEU A 168 5.49 15.63 -8.60
N GLU A 169 5.22 16.92 -8.76
CA GLU A 169 6.20 17.93 -9.18
C GLU A 169 7.36 18.03 -8.18
N LEU A 170 7.06 18.03 -6.88
CA LEU A 170 8.09 17.99 -5.83
C LEU A 170 8.93 16.70 -5.88
N LYS A 171 8.30 15.54 -6.17
CA LYS A 171 9.02 14.28 -6.35
C LYS A 171 9.94 14.31 -7.57
N ILE A 172 9.46 14.86 -8.70
CA ILE A 172 10.26 15.03 -9.92
C ILE A 172 11.47 15.92 -9.63
N GLN A 173 11.28 17.09 -9.00
CA GLN A 173 12.38 17.98 -8.64
C GLN A 173 13.42 17.30 -7.74
N LYS A 174 12.98 16.49 -6.78
CA LYS A 174 13.90 15.76 -5.90
C LYS A 174 14.68 14.67 -6.64
N LEU A 175 14.03 13.96 -7.56
CA LEU A 175 14.69 12.96 -8.40
C LEU A 175 15.71 13.61 -9.33
N GLU A 176 15.38 14.75 -9.96
CA GLU A 176 16.31 15.51 -10.79
C GLU A 176 17.53 15.99 -10.01
N GLN A 177 17.35 16.47 -8.77
CA GLN A 177 18.47 16.81 -7.89
C GLN A 177 19.36 15.60 -7.58
N LEU A 178 18.75 14.44 -7.31
CA LEU A 178 19.49 13.21 -7.01
C LEU A 178 20.29 12.73 -8.23
N VAL A 179 19.72 12.81 -9.43
CA VAL A 179 20.41 12.48 -10.68
C VAL A 179 21.62 13.40 -10.87
N LYS A 180 21.45 14.73 -10.73
CA LYS A 180 22.56 15.70 -10.82
C LYS A 180 23.70 15.41 -9.83
N LEU A 181 23.36 15.03 -8.59
CA LEU A 181 24.35 14.64 -7.58
C LEU A 181 25.08 13.36 -7.96
N LYS A 182 24.35 12.35 -8.45
CA LYS A 182 24.93 11.09 -8.93
C LYS A 182 25.86 11.32 -10.12
N ASP A 183 25.46 12.13 -11.10
CA ASP A 183 26.27 12.47 -12.27
C ASP A 183 27.56 13.19 -11.86
N SER A 184 27.47 14.15 -10.95
CA SER A 184 28.65 14.85 -10.40
C SER A 184 29.61 13.88 -9.72
N LYS A 185 29.08 12.90 -8.97
CA LYS A 185 29.89 11.89 -8.30
C LYS A 185 30.55 10.93 -9.29
N ILE A 186 29.81 10.51 -10.31
CA ILE A 186 30.32 9.68 -11.40
C ILE A 186 31.48 10.41 -12.09
N GLN A 187 31.31 11.69 -12.44
CA GLN A 187 32.38 12.49 -13.06
C GLN A 187 33.64 12.57 -12.18
N GLN A 188 33.48 12.83 -10.88
CA GLN A 188 34.62 12.86 -9.95
C GLN A 188 35.35 11.51 -9.86
N LEU A 189 34.61 10.41 -9.82
CA LEU A 189 35.18 9.06 -9.77
C LEU A 189 35.88 8.72 -11.08
N THR A 190 35.28 9.03 -12.23
CA THR A 190 35.87 8.84 -13.56
C THR A 190 37.18 9.62 -13.69
N GLN A 191 37.23 10.88 -13.23
CA GLN A 191 38.46 11.68 -13.21
C GLN A 191 39.55 11.05 -12.34
N LYS A 192 39.19 10.56 -11.15
CA LYS A 192 40.14 9.87 -10.26
C LYS A 192 40.69 8.59 -10.87
N ILE A 193 39.84 7.80 -11.54
CA ILE A 193 40.26 6.59 -12.25
C ILE A 193 41.23 6.94 -13.38
N GLN A 194 40.95 7.98 -14.17
CA GLN A 194 41.85 8.44 -15.23
C GLN A 194 43.20 8.94 -14.70
N GLN A 195 43.23 9.60 -13.54
CA GLN A 195 44.47 10.05 -12.90
C GLN A 195 45.31 8.90 -12.33
N VAL A 196 44.66 7.84 -11.81
CA VAL A 196 45.33 6.66 -11.26
C VAL A 196 45.77 5.68 -12.36
N GLY A 197 45.10 5.68 -13.51
CA GLY A 197 45.39 4.83 -14.68
C GLY A 197 46.54 5.29 -15.57
N ILE A 198 47.28 6.35 -15.21
CA ILE A 198 48.55 6.71 -15.87
C ILE A 198 49.70 6.18 -15.02
N LYS A 199 50.02 4.89 -15.22
CA LYS A 199 51.35 4.30 -15.10
C LYS A 199 51.45 3.12 -16.05
#